data_AF-A0A1C2E707-F1
#
_entry.id   AF-A0A1C2E707-F1
#
_cell.length_a   1.000
_cell.length_b   1.000
_cell.length_c   1.000
_cell.angle_alpha   90.00
_cell.angle_beta   90.00
_cell.angle_gamma   90.00
#
_symmetry.space_group_name_H-M   'P 1'
#
loop_
_entity.id
_entity.type
_entity.pdbx_description
1 polymer ?
#
loop_
_entity_poly.entity_id
_entity_poly.type
_entity_poly.pdbx_seq_one_letter_code
_entity_poly.pdbx_strand_id
1 'polypeptide(L)'
;MAAFQVRIAYLTPLKRSRHYFHQLVLADDRQAALAEGRALLRKRSPEARIVHAAANLRPDSKDAEAVIRAGWRYRDGWWSRPIRAGDDLAAIALHGFADSKAINARSTAGCVEIDCHAGRMAA
;
A
#
# COMPACT_ATOMS: atom_id res chain seq x y z
N MET A 1 2.60 0.62 -14.41
CA MET A 1 1.18 0.37 -14.09
C MET A 1 0.71 1.40 -13.07
N ALA A 2 -0.60 1.63 -12.94
CA ALA A 2 -1.14 2.57 -11.95
C ALA A 2 -1.47 1.87 -10.63
N ALA A 3 -1.35 2.58 -9.51
CA ALA A 3 -1.66 2.07 -8.18
C ALA A 3 -3.04 2.50 -7.72
N PHE A 4 -3.88 1.50 -7.45
CA PHE A 4 -5.25 1.69 -7.00
C PHE A 4 -5.38 1.22 -5.55
N GLN A 5 -6.03 2.05 -4.73
CA GLN A 5 -6.52 1.62 -3.43
C GLN A 5 -7.86 0.90 -3.62
N VAL A 6 -7.83 -0.43 -3.52
CA VAL A 6 -9.01 -1.28 -3.63
C VAL A 6 -9.63 -1.47 -2.25
N ARG A 7 -10.93 -1.19 -2.14
CA ARG A 7 -11.74 -1.34 -0.94
C ARG A 7 -12.95 -2.19 -1.24
N ILE A 8 -13.04 -3.37 -0.64
CA ILE A 8 -14.14 -4.31 -0.82
C ILE A 8 -14.81 -4.55 0.52
N ALA A 9 -16.08 -4.21 0.62
CA ALA A 9 -16.93 -4.63 1.72
C ALA A 9 -17.58 -5.97 1.40
N TYR A 10 -17.54 -6.89 2.35
CA TYR A 10 -18.07 -8.24 2.16
C TYR A 10 -18.67 -8.80 3.45
N LEU A 11 -19.48 -9.84 3.30
CA LEU A 11 -20.06 -10.63 4.39
C LEU A 11 -19.48 -12.04 4.34
N THR A 12 -19.46 -12.72 5.49
CA THR A 12 -19.13 -14.15 5.56
C THR A 12 -20.33 -14.93 6.09
N PRO A 13 -20.51 -16.21 5.73
CA PRO A 13 -21.69 -16.97 6.14
C PRO A 13 -21.85 -17.06 7.67
N LEU A 14 -20.73 -17.10 8.40
CA LEU A 14 -20.70 -17.30 9.85
C LEU A 14 -20.82 -16.00 10.66
N LYS A 15 -20.59 -14.83 10.05
CA LYS A 15 -20.65 -13.54 10.76
C LYS A 15 -21.58 -12.58 10.04
N ARG A 16 -22.63 -12.15 10.74
CA ARG A 16 -23.61 -11.14 10.27
C ARG A 16 -23.05 -9.71 10.23
N SER A 17 -21.76 -9.50 10.53
CA SER A 17 -21.13 -8.19 10.49
C SER A 17 -20.39 -7.96 9.16
N ARG A 18 -20.42 -6.69 8.72
CA ARG A 18 -19.74 -6.25 7.51
C ARG A 18 -18.23 -6.24 7.73
N HIS A 19 -17.50 -6.94 6.87
CA HIS A 19 -16.05 -6.94 6.82
C HIS A 19 -15.54 -6.03 5.71
N TYR A 20 -14.30 -5.57 5.86
CA TYR A 20 -13.62 -4.72 4.88
C TYR A 20 -12.28 -5.32 4.51
N PHE A 21 -12.06 -5.42 3.20
CA PHE A 21 -10.79 -5.77 2.58
C PHE A 21 -10.22 -4.50 1.94
N HIS A 22 -9.01 -4.14 2.34
CA HIS A 22 -8.30 -2.96 1.82
C HIS A 22 -6.94 -3.43 1.31
N GLN A 23 -6.65 -3.16 0.04
CA GLN A 23 -5.39 -3.57 -0.58
C GLN A 23 -4.94 -2.54 -1.62
N LEU A 24 -3.63 -2.37 -1.74
CA LEU A 24 -3.03 -1.69 -2.87
C LEU A 24 -2.85 -2.67 -4.03
N VAL A 25 -3.32 -2.30 -5.22
CA VAL A 25 -3.20 -3.11 -6.44
C VAL A 25 -2.57 -2.28 -7.53
N LEU A 26 -1.53 -2.82 -8.18
CA LEU A 26 -0.99 -2.27 -9.43
C LEU A 26 -1.79 -2.85 -10.59
N ALA A 27 -2.37 -1.99 -11.43
CA ALA A 27 -3.16 -2.39 -12.59
C ALA A 27 -3.13 -1.31 -13.68
N ASP A 28 -3.50 -1.66 -14.90
CA ASP A 28 -3.54 -0.71 -16.02
C ASP A 28 -4.73 0.24 -15.91
N ASP A 29 -5.85 -0.24 -15.37
CA ASP A 29 -7.05 0.55 -15.15
C ASP A 29 -7.81 0.12 -13.87
N ARG A 30 -8.89 0.86 -13.60
CA ARG A 30 -9.76 0.64 -12.44
C ARG A 30 -10.47 -0.72 -12.47
N GLN A 31 -10.84 -1.22 -13.65
CA GLN A 31 -11.54 -2.50 -13.77
C GLN A 31 -10.60 -3.67 -13.47
N ALA A 32 -9.39 -3.63 -14.04
CA ALA A 32 -8.32 -4.58 -13.75
C ALA A 32 -7.96 -4.58 -12.25
N ALA A 33 -7.86 -3.40 -11.63
CA ALA A 33 -7.63 -3.28 -10.19
C ALA A 33 -8.73 -3.96 -9.35
N LEU A 34 -10.00 -3.78 -9.73
CA LEU A 34 -11.12 -4.43 -9.05
C LEU A 34 -11.12 -5.95 -9.26
N ALA A 35 -10.80 -6.43 -10.45
CA ALA A 35 -10.72 -7.86 -10.75
C ALA A 35 -9.66 -8.54 -9.90
N GLU A 36 -8.46 -7.98 -9.85
CA GLU A 36 -7.36 -8.48 -9.02
C GLU A 36 -7.70 -8.42 -7.53
N GLY A 37 -8.27 -7.29 -7.06
CA GLY A 37 -8.71 -7.17 -5.67
C GLY A 37 -9.76 -8.22 -5.27
N ARG A 38 -10.69 -8.56 -6.18
CA ARG A 38 -11.67 -9.64 -5.97
C ARG A 38 -11.00 -11.01 -5.93
N ALA A 39 -10.02 -11.26 -6.80
CA ALA A 39 -9.26 -12.51 -6.80
C ALA A 39 -8.49 -12.70 -5.49
N LEU A 40 -7.83 -11.66 -5.00
CA LEU A 40 -7.14 -11.66 -3.70
C LEU A 40 -8.10 -11.89 -2.54
N LEU A 41 -9.27 -11.23 -2.53
CA LEU A 41 -10.30 -11.48 -1.52
C LEU A 41 -10.75 -12.93 -1.55
N ARG A 42 -11.01 -13.50 -2.73
CA ARG A 42 -11.48 -14.89 -2.87
C ARG A 42 -10.45 -15.91 -2.38
N LYS A 43 -9.15 -15.65 -2.57
CA LYS A 43 -8.07 -16.48 -1.98
C LYS A 43 -8.10 -16.45 -0.44
N ARG A 44 -8.37 -15.28 0.15
CA ARG A 44 -8.43 -15.11 1.62
C ARG A 44 -9.73 -15.60 2.25
N SER A 45 -10.85 -15.41 1.56
CA SER A 45 -12.20 -15.72 2.04
C SER A 45 -13.04 -16.21 0.85
N PRO A 46 -12.97 -17.51 0.52
CA PRO A 46 -13.65 -18.08 -0.64
C PRO A 46 -15.17 -17.87 -0.61
N GLU A 47 -15.75 -17.92 0.59
CA GLU A 47 -17.19 -17.76 0.86
C GLU A 47 -17.62 -16.28 1.01
N ALA A 48 -16.74 -15.33 0.68
CA ALA A 48 -17.05 -13.90 0.84
C ALA A 48 -18.15 -13.46 -0.14
N ARG A 49 -19.28 -12.99 0.39
CA ARG A 49 -20.30 -12.30 -0.41
C ARG A 49 -19.98 -10.81 -0.46
N ILE A 50 -19.54 -10.34 -1.63
CA ILE A 50 -19.21 -8.92 -1.84
C ILE A 50 -20.49 -8.08 -1.81
N VAL A 51 -20.49 -7.03 -0.99
CA VAL A 51 -21.58 -6.05 -0.86
C VAL A 51 -21.27 -4.79 -1.65
N HIS A 52 -20.03 -4.33 -1.60
CA HIS A 52 -19.58 -3.13 -2.31
C HIS A 52 -18.09 -3.25 -2.65
N ALA A 53 -17.68 -2.75 -3.80
CA ALA A 53 -16.29 -2.72 -4.21
C ALA A 53 -15.97 -1.40 -4.91
N ALA A 54 -14.88 -0.76 -4.49
CA ALA A 54 -14.35 0.45 -5.08
C ALA A 54 -12.84 0.31 -5.30
N ALA A 55 -12.34 0.97 -6.34
CA ALA A 55 -10.93 1.12 -6.61
C ALA A 55 -10.70 2.59 -6.95
N ASN A 56 -9.89 3.25 -6.14
CA ASN A 56 -9.56 4.66 -6.31
C ASN A 56 -8.12 4.76 -6.75
N LEU A 57 -7.86 5.50 -7.83
CA LEU A 57 -6.50 5.82 -8.25
C LEU A 57 -5.83 6.62 -7.14
N ARG A 58 -4.61 6.24 -6.77
CA ARG A 58 -3.87 6.98 -5.76
C ARG A 58 -3.21 8.24 -6.34
N PRO A 59 -3.10 9.31 -5.55
CA PRO A 59 -2.34 10.49 -5.96
C PRO A 59 -0.88 10.18 -6.32
N ASP A 60 -0.25 9.27 -5.57
CA ASP A 60 1.15 8.82 -5.75
C ASP A 60 1.27 7.58 -6.65
N SER A 61 0.29 7.36 -7.52
CA SER A 61 0.26 6.19 -8.40
C SER A 61 1.47 6.08 -9.33
N LYS A 62 2.09 7.21 -9.72
CA LYS A 62 3.24 7.20 -10.65
C LYS A 62 4.48 6.57 -10.00
N ASP A 63 4.66 6.78 -8.70
CA ASP A 63 5.85 6.35 -7.97
C ASP A 63 5.64 5.03 -7.23
N ALA A 64 4.37 4.66 -6.98
CA ALA A 64 4.01 3.47 -6.23
C ALA A 64 4.67 2.17 -6.72
N GLU A 65 4.87 2.00 -8.03
CA GLU A 65 5.56 0.82 -8.57
C GLU A 65 7.05 0.80 -8.19
N ALA A 66 7.74 1.94 -8.32
CA ALA A 66 9.14 2.08 -7.93
C ALA A 66 9.32 1.88 -6.42
N VAL A 67 8.40 2.40 -5.63
CA VAL A 67 8.35 2.29 -4.17
C VAL A 67 8.20 0.83 -3.73
N ILE A 68 7.27 0.10 -4.35
CA ILE A 68 7.11 -1.34 -4.10
C ILE A 68 8.40 -2.10 -4.45
N ARG A 69 9.03 -1.80 -5.59
CA ARG A 69 10.30 -2.42 -6.01
C ARG A 69 11.44 -2.11 -5.04
N ALA A 70 11.48 -0.91 -4.46
CA ALA A 70 12.44 -0.52 -3.44
C ALA A 70 12.21 -1.22 -2.07
N GLY A 71 11.15 -2.03 -1.95
CA GLY A 71 10.84 -2.85 -0.78
C GLY A 71 9.84 -2.23 0.18
N TRP A 72 9.20 -1.13 -0.20
CA TRP A 72 8.15 -0.50 0.59
C TRP A 72 6.82 -1.24 0.44
N ARG A 73 6.07 -1.33 1.54
CA ARG A 73 4.77 -1.97 1.64
C ARG A 73 3.74 -0.98 2.17
N TYR A 74 2.60 -0.89 1.48
CA TYR A 74 1.51 -0.04 1.93
C TYR A 74 0.63 -0.76 2.95
N ARG A 75 0.50 -0.20 4.15
CA ARG A 75 -0.30 -0.73 5.25
C ARG A 75 -0.95 0.40 6.05
N ASP A 76 -2.24 0.25 6.34
CA ASP A 76 -3.00 1.16 7.22
C ASP A 76 -2.93 2.66 6.83
N GLY A 77 -2.78 2.95 5.54
CA GLY A 77 -2.64 4.33 5.04
C GLY A 77 -1.20 4.78 4.80
N TRP A 78 -0.21 3.98 5.20
CA TRP A 78 1.19 4.36 5.25
C TRP A 78 2.05 3.44 4.37
N TRP A 79 3.04 4.00 3.67
CA TRP A 79 4.13 3.21 3.12
C TRP A 79 5.10 2.86 4.24
N SER A 80 5.56 1.61 4.28
CA SER A 80 6.47 1.12 5.31
C SER A 80 7.53 0.17 4.75
N ARG A 81 8.78 0.33 5.19
CA ARG A 81 9.86 -0.64 4.99
C ARG A 81 10.80 -0.66 6.19
N PRO A 82 11.56 -1.75 6.41
CA PRO A 82 12.66 -1.74 7.36
C PRO A 82 13.71 -0.67 7.00
N ILE A 83 14.22 0.05 8.01
CA ILE A 83 15.33 1.00 7.82
C ILE A 83 16.60 0.24 7.42
N ARG A 84 17.35 0.80 6.46
CA ARG A 84 18.61 0.26 5.92
C ARG A 84 19.78 1.17 6.25
N ALA A 85 20.99 0.61 6.20
CA ALA A 85 22.20 1.42 6.28
C ALA A 85 22.27 2.40 5.09
N GLY A 86 22.54 3.68 5.37
CA GLY A 86 22.55 4.75 4.38
C GLY A 86 21.22 5.51 4.23
N ASP A 87 20.16 5.10 4.93
CA ASP A 87 18.92 5.89 5.00
C ASP A 87 19.16 7.21 5.74
N ASP A 88 18.57 8.31 5.24
CA ASP A 88 18.53 9.58 5.94
C ASP A 88 17.47 9.53 7.07
N LEU A 89 17.93 9.20 8.27
CA LEU A 89 17.09 9.05 9.45
C LEU A 89 16.40 10.36 9.87
N ALA A 90 17.02 11.52 9.62
CA ALA A 90 16.45 12.82 9.97
C ALA A 90 15.27 13.16 9.03
N ALA A 91 15.45 12.92 7.72
CA ALA A 91 14.37 13.10 6.75
C ALA A 91 13.21 12.11 6.99
N ILE A 92 13.50 10.86 7.35
CA ILE A 92 12.49 9.87 7.75
C ILE A 92 11.73 10.31 9.01
N ALA A 93 12.40 10.86 10.02
CA ALA A 93 11.75 11.33 11.24
C ALA A 93 10.90 12.60 11.02
N LEU A 94 11.30 13.46 10.08
CA LEU A 94 10.59 14.70 9.75
C LEU A 94 9.27 14.44 9.02
N HIS A 95 9.26 13.45 8.13
CA HIS A 95 8.14 13.18 7.23
C HIS A 95 7.41 11.85 7.53
N GLY A 96 7.88 11.09 8.52
CA GLY A 96 7.38 9.77 8.87
C GLY A 96 7.41 9.44 10.36
N PHE A 97 6.97 8.21 10.70
CA PHE A 97 6.97 7.69 12.07
C PHE A 97 7.82 6.41 12.17
N ALA A 98 8.79 6.39 13.09
CA ALA A 98 9.58 5.21 13.43
C ALA A 98 9.01 4.53 14.70
N ASP A 99 8.52 3.29 14.55
CA ASP A 99 7.97 2.47 15.64
C ASP A 99 9.06 1.52 16.20
N SER A 100 9.16 1.41 17.53
CA SER A 100 10.14 0.57 18.23
C SER A 100 9.87 -0.94 18.14
N LYS A 101 8.68 -1.38 17.69
CA LYS A 101 8.36 -2.81 17.59
C LYS A 101 8.87 -3.49 16.32
N ALA A 102 9.33 -2.72 15.36
CA ALA A 102 10.16 -3.12 14.22
C ALA A 102 10.51 -1.82 13.51
N ILE A 103 11.80 -1.48 13.41
CA ILE A 103 12.31 -0.20 12.87
C ILE A 103 11.83 -0.04 11.41
N ASN A 104 10.64 0.53 11.24
CA ASN A 104 10.01 0.74 9.95
C ASN A 104 9.81 2.24 9.77
N ALA A 105 10.37 2.80 8.70
CA ALA A 105 9.98 4.13 8.26
C ALA A 105 8.51 4.07 7.84
N ARG A 106 7.60 4.82 8.47
CA ARG A 106 6.21 4.98 7.99
C ARG A 106 6.05 6.35 7.37
N SER A 107 5.61 6.44 6.13
CA SER A 107 5.42 7.74 5.47
C SER A 107 4.14 7.84 4.66
N THR A 108 3.64 9.08 4.53
CA THR A 108 2.72 9.46 3.45
C THR A 108 3.46 9.43 2.09
N ALA A 109 2.81 9.82 0.99
CA ALA A 109 3.44 9.85 -0.33
C ALA A 109 4.76 10.65 -0.40
N GLY A 110 4.99 11.60 0.51
CA GLY A 110 6.14 12.53 0.49
C GLY A 110 7.54 11.90 0.68
N CYS A 111 7.72 10.84 1.49
CA CYS A 111 9.07 10.25 1.68
C CYS A 111 9.54 9.36 0.54
N VAL A 112 8.67 9.00 -0.41
CA VAL A 112 9.11 8.27 -1.61
C VAL A 112 10.18 9.07 -2.36
N GLU A 113 10.02 10.39 -2.37
CA GLU A 113 10.97 11.32 -2.96
C GLU A 113 12.34 11.30 -2.25
N ILE A 114 12.40 10.96 -0.95
CA ILE A 114 13.63 10.91 -0.16
C ILE A 114 14.54 9.75 -0.62
N ASP A 115 13.97 8.57 -0.91
CA ASP A 115 14.73 7.41 -1.42
C ASP A 115 15.28 7.70 -2.82
N CYS A 116 14.51 8.42 -3.65
CA CYS A 116 14.94 8.86 -4.98
C CYS A 116 16.03 9.95 -4.93
N HIS A 117 16.07 10.77 -3.88
CA HIS A 117 17.08 11.83 -3.71
C HIS A 117 18.38 11.31 -3.09
N ALA A 118 18.31 10.41 -2.11
CA ALA A 118 19.50 9.80 -1.49
C ALA A 118 20.34 9.01 -2.52
N GLY A 119 19.68 8.30 -3.45
CA GLY A 119 20.36 7.61 -4.55
C GLY A 119 21.03 8.55 -5.57
N ARG A 120 20.64 9.82 -5.65
CA ARG A 120 21.25 10.82 -6.55
C ARG A 120 22.41 11.60 -5.93
N MET A 121 22.53 11.62 -4.60
CA MET A 121 23.68 12.24 -3.92
C MET A 121 24.84 11.28 -3.67
N ALA A 122 24.62 9.97 -3.81
CA ALA A 122 25.65 8.94 -3.68
C ALA A 122 26.26 8.49 -5.04
N ALA A 123 25.91 9.17 -6.15
CA ALA A 123 26.38 8.89 -7.50
C ALA A 123 27.29 10.02 -8.02
#